data_AF-A0A6A3AQ86-F1
#
_entry.id   AF-A0A6A3AQ86-F1
#
_cell.length_a   1.000
_cell.length_b   1.000
_cell.length_c   1.000
_cell.angle_alpha   90.00
_cell.angle_beta   90.00
_cell.angle_gamma   90.00
#
_symmetry.space_group_name_H-M   'P 1'
#
loop_
_entity.id
_entity.type
_entity.pdbx_description
1 polymer ?
#
loop_
_entity_poly.entity_id
_entity_poly.type
_entity_poly.pdbx_seq_one_letter_code
_entity_poly.pdbx_strand_id
1 'polypeptide(L)'
;MKKLERQQILSQFKKVMIKLYKYLYGIASKEIDSALPRLKERVLEPHSISVDEDLNDAAKKVEAEMKAKADGVLNPDLLQQYAIEGREADLDNALENGGEKVISGGVFSVKSSRSGVEKHGKPSESNKKKCEKERKRRPWF
;
A
#
# COMPACT_ATOMS: atom_id res chain seq x y z
N MET A 1 65.62 24.06 37.35
CA MET A 1 64.18 24.11 36.98
C MET A 1 64.08 24.68 35.56
N LYS A 2 63.79 23.85 34.55
CA LYS A 2 63.78 24.32 33.15
C LYS A 2 62.59 25.26 32.96
N LYS A 3 62.86 26.53 32.68
CA LYS A 3 61.83 27.50 32.29
C LYS A 3 61.34 27.12 30.90
N LEU A 4 60.12 26.61 30.82
CA LEU A 4 59.48 26.23 29.57
C LEU A 4 58.97 27.49 28.86
N GLU A 5 59.26 27.58 27.57
CA GLU A 5 58.80 28.68 26.74
C GLU A 5 57.28 28.58 26.53
N ARG A 6 56.58 29.72 26.42
CA ARG A 6 55.11 29.77 26.28
C ARG A 6 54.58 28.88 25.16
N GLN A 7 55.29 28.82 24.04
CA GLN A 7 54.95 27.96 22.90
C GLN A 7 55.09 26.47 23.22
N GLN A 8 56.10 26.09 24.00
CA GLN A 8 56.29 24.71 24.43
C GLN A 8 55.15 24.25 25.33
N ILE A 9 54.70 25.11 26.26
CA ILE A 9 53.55 24.85 27.13
C ILE A 9 52.28 24.60 26.30
N LEU A 10 52.00 25.47 25.30
CA LEU A 10 50.85 25.30 24.41
C LEU A 10 50.93 24.01 23.59
N SER A 11 52.12 23.67 23.08
CA SER A 11 52.33 22.45 22.32
C SER A 11 52.09 21.18 23.16
N GLN A 12 52.53 21.20 24.42
CA GLN A 12 52.33 20.12 25.37
C GLN A 12 50.86 20.00 25.76
N PHE A 13 50.19 21.13 26.03
CA PHE A 13 48.76 21.17 26.30
C PHE A 13 47.96 20.56 25.14
N LYS A 14 48.22 20.99 23.90
CA LYS A 14 47.56 20.43 22.71
C LYS A 14 47.77 18.90 22.60
N LYS A 15 48.97 18.41 22.86
CA LYS A 15 49.27 16.96 22.86
C LYS A 15 48.46 16.22 23.92
N VAL A 16 48.33 16.78 25.13
CA VAL A 16 47.52 16.20 26.20
C VAL A 16 46.04 16.18 25.80
N MET A 17 45.51 17.29 25.28
CA MET A 17 44.13 17.38 24.83
C MET A 17 43.79 16.36 23.74
N ILE A 18 44.67 16.16 22.76
CA ILE A 18 44.48 15.15 21.71
C ILE A 18 44.46 13.73 22.31
N LYS A 19 45.33 13.44 23.29
CA LYS A 19 45.34 12.13 23.96
C LYS A 19 44.07 11.89 24.76
N LEU A 20 43.59 12.89 25.50
CA LEU A 20 42.34 12.80 26.26
C LEU A 20 41.15 12.58 25.32
N TYR A 21 41.06 13.34 24.23
CA TYR A 21 40.00 13.15 23.23
C TYR A 21 40.01 11.72 22.66
N LYS A 22 41.18 11.22 22.25
CA LYS A 22 41.31 9.85 21.73
C LYS A 22 40.90 8.78 22.75
N TYR A 23 41.25 8.99 24.02
CA TYR A 23 40.89 8.07 25.09
C TYR A 23 39.38 8.04 25.34
N LEU A 24 38.75 9.21 25.47
CA LEU A 24 37.30 9.34 25.65
C LEU A 24 36.53 8.80 24.45
N TYR A 25 36.98 9.11 23.23
CA TYR A 25 36.40 8.57 22.01
C TYR A 25 36.49 7.05 21.97
N GLY A 26 37.65 6.48 22.34
CA GLY A 26 37.81 5.03 22.41
C GLY A 26 36.91 4.34 23.45
N ILE A 27 36.61 5.00 24.57
CA ILE A 27 35.63 4.50 25.55
C ILE A 27 34.22 4.56 24.96
N ALA A 28 33.82 5.71 24.43
CA ALA A 28 32.48 5.90 23.86
C ALA A 28 32.23 4.94 22.68
N SER A 29 33.21 4.75 21.79
CA SER A 29 33.11 3.78 20.70
C SER A 29 32.93 2.35 21.21
N LYS A 30 33.69 1.93 22.23
CA LYS A 30 33.53 0.60 22.83
C LYS A 30 32.17 0.43 23.51
N GLU A 31 31.68 1.48 24.17
CA GLU A 31 30.35 1.49 24.79
C GLU A 31 29.28 1.34 23.70
N ILE A 32 29.34 2.12 22.62
CA ILE A 32 28.44 2.01 21.47
C ILE A 32 28.51 0.60 20.85
N ASP A 33 29.71 0.08 20.59
CA ASP A 33 29.90 -1.26 20.01
C ASP A 33 29.37 -2.38 20.94
N SER A 34 29.34 -2.14 22.25
CA SER A 34 28.81 -3.08 23.25
C SER A 34 27.31 -2.95 23.49
N ALA A 35 26.76 -1.73 23.37
CA ALA A 35 25.37 -1.38 23.64
C ALA A 35 24.49 -1.58 22.40
N LEU A 36 25.06 -1.43 21.19
CA LEU A 36 24.40 -1.86 19.99
C LEU A 36 24.14 -3.36 20.12
N PRO A 37 22.91 -3.83 19.87
CA PRO A 37 22.65 -5.25 19.82
C PRO A 37 23.59 -5.78 18.74
N ARG A 38 24.65 -6.51 19.15
CA ARG A 38 25.48 -7.28 18.23
C ARG A 38 24.49 -7.99 17.33
N LEU A 39 24.56 -7.72 16.03
CA LEU A 39 23.73 -8.38 15.02
C LEU A 39 23.87 -9.88 15.29
N LYS A 40 22.98 -10.42 16.11
CA LYS A 40 22.91 -11.84 16.36
C LYS A 40 22.54 -12.35 15.00
N GLU A 41 23.47 -13.05 14.39
CA GLU A 41 23.22 -13.84 13.20
C GLU A 41 22.03 -14.73 13.58
N ARG A 42 20.83 -14.27 13.21
CA ARG A 42 19.62 -15.05 13.40
C ARG A 42 19.78 -16.18 12.42
N VAL A 43 19.92 -17.39 12.95
CA VAL A 43 19.80 -18.60 12.14
C VAL A 43 18.42 -18.53 11.50
N LEU A 44 18.39 -18.26 10.19
CA LEU A 44 17.17 -18.26 9.41
C LEU A 44 16.85 -19.72 9.12
N GLU A 45 16.08 -20.34 10.01
CA GLU A 45 15.55 -21.68 9.77
C GLU A 45 14.38 -21.58 8.77
N PRO A 46 14.31 -22.50 7.79
CA PRO A 46 13.18 -22.59 6.89
C PRO A 46 11.89 -22.81 7.69
N HIS A 47 10.83 -22.08 7.33
CA HIS A 47 9.51 -22.35 7.89
C HIS A 47 9.02 -23.72 7.42
N SER A 48 8.32 -24.44 8.30
CA SER A 48 7.73 -25.74 7.99
C SER A 48 6.59 -25.67 6.98
N ILE A 49 6.05 -24.47 6.74
CA ILE A 49 4.94 -24.20 5.83
C ILE A 49 5.42 -23.18 4.81
N SER A 50 5.13 -23.44 3.54
CA SER A 50 5.44 -22.50 2.46
C SER A 50 4.42 -21.36 2.41
N VAL A 51 4.82 -20.21 1.88
CA VAL A 51 3.91 -19.07 1.68
C VAL A 51 2.74 -19.46 0.77
N ASP A 52 3.01 -20.27 -0.26
CA ASP A 52 1.98 -20.74 -1.19
C ASP A 52 0.94 -21.64 -0.50
N GLU A 53 1.38 -22.48 0.44
CA GLU A 53 0.51 -23.35 1.22
C GLU A 53 -0.40 -22.57 2.17
N ASP A 54 0.15 -21.58 2.89
CA ASP A 54 -0.64 -20.69 3.76
C ASP A 54 -1.70 -19.88 2.98
N LEU A 55 -1.32 -19.36 1.80
CA LEU A 55 -2.24 -18.64 0.92
C LEU A 55 -3.36 -19.54 0.39
N ASN A 56 -3.03 -20.78 0.02
CA ASN A 56 -4.02 -21.74 -0.48
C ASN A 56 -5.00 -22.16 0.62
N ASP A 57 -4.51 -22.37 1.85
CA ASP A 57 -5.36 -22.71 2.99
C ASP A 57 -6.29 -21.55 3.37
N ALA A 58 -5.80 -20.31 3.31
CA ALA A 58 -6.63 -19.13 3.46
C ALA A 58 -7.72 -19.05 2.37
N ALA A 59 -7.37 -19.30 1.10
CA ALA A 59 -8.32 -19.29 -0.01
C ALA A 59 -9.41 -20.37 0.15
N LYS A 60 -9.03 -21.60 0.50
CA LYS A 60 -9.98 -22.70 0.77
C LYS A 60 -10.94 -22.36 1.89
N LYS A 61 -10.45 -21.72 2.96
CA LYS A 61 -11.30 -21.31 4.08
C LYS A 61 -12.36 -20.30 3.65
N VAL A 62 -11.98 -19.30 2.85
CA VAL A 62 -12.91 -18.31 2.30
C VAL A 62 -13.91 -18.97 1.35
N GLU A 63 -13.46 -19.86 0.48
CA GLU A 63 -14.34 -20.58 -0.44
C GLU A 63 -15.36 -21.44 0.32
N ALA A 64 -14.92 -22.18 1.35
CA ALA A 64 -15.80 -22.98 2.19
C ALA A 64 -16.81 -22.11 2.95
N GLU A 65 -16.39 -20.96 3.48
CA GLU A 65 -17.29 -20.01 4.13
C GLU A 65 -18.32 -19.42 3.15
N MET A 66 -17.90 -19.07 1.93
CA MET A 66 -18.81 -18.59 0.89
C MET A 66 -19.80 -19.66 0.44
N LYS A 67 -19.34 -20.90 0.25
CA LYS A 67 -20.22 -22.03 -0.07
C LYS A 67 -21.23 -22.29 1.04
N ALA A 68 -20.79 -22.31 2.30
CA ALA A 68 -21.70 -22.48 3.44
C ALA A 68 -22.74 -21.35 3.57
N LYS A 69 -22.39 -20.12 3.17
CA LYS A 69 -23.35 -19.00 3.11
C LYS A 69 -24.27 -19.06 1.89
N ALA A 70 -23.81 -19.63 0.78
CA ALA A 70 -24.58 -19.78 -0.46
C ALA A 70 -25.55 -20.98 -0.39
N ASP A 71 -25.14 -22.06 0.26
CA ASP A 71 -25.91 -23.29 0.54
C ASP A 71 -27.06 -22.96 1.51
N GLY A 72 -28.18 -22.50 0.95
CA GLY A 72 -29.38 -22.09 1.67
C GLY A 72 -29.97 -20.75 1.20
N VAL A 73 -29.15 -19.90 0.57
CA VAL A 73 -29.61 -18.64 -0.05
C VAL A 73 -29.99 -18.85 -1.52
N LEU A 74 -29.25 -19.71 -2.24
CA LEU A 74 -29.50 -20.02 -3.64
C LEU A 74 -30.35 -21.30 -3.78
N ASN A 75 -31.67 -21.16 -3.68
CA ASN A 75 -32.59 -22.27 -3.95
C ASN A 75 -32.75 -22.44 -5.48
N PRO A 76 -32.36 -23.58 -6.06
CA PRO A 76 -32.43 -23.79 -7.51
C PRO A 76 -33.87 -23.64 -8.04
N ASP A 77 -34.87 -24.06 -7.28
CA ASP A 77 -36.29 -23.93 -7.65
C ASP A 77 -36.75 -22.47 -7.73
N LEU A 78 -36.21 -21.58 -6.87
CA LEU A 78 -36.48 -20.14 -6.94
C LEU A 78 -35.68 -19.45 -8.04
N LEU A 79 -34.61 -20.07 -8.54
CA LEU A 79 -33.84 -19.53 -9.68
C LEU A 79 -34.45 -19.98 -11.00
N GLN A 80 -35.09 -21.15 -11.02
CA GLN A 80 -35.76 -21.69 -12.20
C GLN A 80 -36.91 -20.79 -12.70
N GLN A 81 -37.56 -20.03 -11.82
CA GLN A 81 -38.59 -19.06 -12.22
C GLN A 81 -38.06 -17.91 -13.09
N TYR A 82 -36.74 -17.71 -13.11
CA TYR A 82 -36.04 -16.73 -13.95
C TYR A 82 -35.30 -17.38 -15.12
N ALA A 83 -35.38 -18.71 -15.27
CA ALA A 83 -34.74 -19.41 -16.38
C ALA A 83 -35.52 -19.15 -17.67
N ILE A 84 -34.83 -18.66 -18.70
CA ILE A 84 -35.39 -18.49 -20.04
C ILE A 84 -35.03 -19.74 -20.84
N GLU A 85 -36.03 -20.53 -21.22
CA GLU A 85 -35.85 -21.62 -22.18
C GLU A 85 -35.41 -20.99 -23.50
N GLY A 86 -34.25 -21.37 -24.06
CA GLY A 86 -33.56 -20.67 -25.15
C GLY A 86 -34.25 -20.66 -26.52
N ARG A 87 -35.59 -20.58 -26.57
CA ARG A 87 -36.38 -20.31 -27.76
C ARG A 87 -36.46 -18.79 -27.97
N GLU A 88 -36.39 -18.36 -29.21
CA GLU A 88 -36.35 -16.94 -29.59
C GLU A 88 -37.58 -16.17 -29.08
N ALA A 89 -38.75 -16.79 -29.11
CA ALA A 89 -39.98 -16.22 -28.57
C ALA A 89 -39.95 -16.03 -27.03
N ASP A 90 -39.29 -16.93 -26.29
CA ASP A 90 -39.21 -16.85 -24.82
C ASP A 90 -38.22 -15.76 -24.38
N LEU A 91 -37.17 -15.53 -25.18
CA LEU A 91 -36.25 -14.40 -25.00
C LEU A 91 -36.94 -13.06 -25.28
N ASP A 92 -37.69 -12.95 -26.37
CA ASP A 92 -38.44 -11.73 -26.71
C ASP A 92 -39.47 -11.39 -25.61
N ASN A 93 -40.19 -12.39 -25.10
CA ASN A 93 -41.13 -12.22 -24.00
C ASN A 93 -40.45 -11.79 -22.69
N ALA A 94 -39.26 -12.31 -22.38
CA ALA A 94 -38.52 -11.91 -21.18
C ALA A 94 -38.04 -10.45 -21.25
N LEU A 95 -37.65 -9.99 -22.45
CA LEU A 95 -37.25 -8.60 -22.69
C LEU A 95 -38.44 -7.64 -22.65
N GLU A 96 -39.61 -8.04 -23.15
CA GLU A 96 -40.82 -7.21 -23.17
C GLU A 96 -41.45 -7.05 -21.77
N ASN A 97 -41.42 -8.10 -20.94
CA ASN A 97 -41.98 -8.08 -19.58
C ASN A 97 -41.11 -7.33 -18.54
N GLY A 98 -39.88 -6.95 -18.90
CA GLY A 98 -38.92 -6.25 -18.04
C GLY A 98 -39.21 -4.77 -17.75
N GLY A 99 -40.35 -4.25 -18.20
CA GLY A 99 -40.86 -2.92 -17.85
C GLY A 99 -40.63 -1.82 -18.90
N GLU A 100 -39.92 -2.07 -19.99
CA GLU A 100 -39.80 -1.12 -21.10
C GLU A 100 -39.40 -1.82 -22.41
N LYS A 101 -40.11 -1.55 -23.52
CA LYS A 101 -39.75 -2.05 -24.85
C LYS A 101 -38.36 -1.56 -25.21
N VAL A 102 -37.40 -2.50 -25.28
CA VAL A 102 -36.02 -2.23 -25.66
C VAL A 102 -35.98 -1.69 -27.09
N ILE A 103 -35.65 -0.41 -27.24
CA ILE A 103 -35.35 0.17 -28.57
C ILE A 103 -34.06 -0.47 -29.05
N SER A 104 -34.08 -1.10 -30.23
CA SER A 104 -32.90 -1.63 -30.90
C SER A 104 -31.81 -0.54 -30.99
N GLY A 105 -30.73 -0.68 -30.20
CA GLY A 105 -29.61 0.27 -30.13
C GLY A 105 -29.57 1.19 -28.89
N GLY A 106 -30.46 1.02 -27.92
CA GLY A 106 -30.46 1.80 -26.68
C GLY A 106 -29.37 1.42 -25.68
N VAL A 107 -28.82 2.40 -24.97
CA VAL A 107 -27.86 2.20 -23.86
C VAL A 107 -28.63 2.03 -22.56
N PHE A 108 -28.46 0.89 -21.89
CA PHE A 108 -29.06 0.63 -20.58
C PHE A 108 -28.12 1.09 -19.45
N SER A 109 -28.60 2.02 -18.62
CA SER A 109 -27.89 2.41 -17.40
C SER A 109 -28.53 1.71 -16.20
N VAL A 110 -27.96 0.58 -15.80
CA VAL A 110 -28.39 -0.12 -14.59
C VAL A 110 -27.92 0.67 -13.37
N LYS A 111 -28.88 1.20 -12.60
CA LYS A 111 -28.58 1.93 -11.36
C LYS A 111 -28.12 0.95 -10.28
N SER A 112 -26.82 0.88 -10.02
CA SER A 112 -26.30 0.09 -8.90
C SER A 112 -26.65 0.76 -7.57
N SER A 113 -27.41 0.10 -6.70
CA SER A 113 -27.57 0.49 -5.29
C SER A 113 -26.44 -0.10 -4.45
N ARG A 114 -25.19 0.32 -4.70
CA ARG A 114 -24.11 0.09 -3.73
C ARG A 114 -24.33 1.03 -2.54
N SER A 115 -24.92 0.52 -1.45
CA SER A 115 -24.78 1.17 -0.14
C SER A 115 -23.29 1.21 0.19
N GLY A 116 -22.77 2.42 0.35
CA GLY A 116 -21.35 2.74 0.20
C GLY A 116 -20.40 1.91 1.05
N VAL A 117 -19.32 1.46 0.41
CA VAL A 117 -18.03 1.19 1.06
C VAL A 117 -16.93 1.75 0.15
N GLU A 118 -16.17 2.65 0.77
CA GLU A 118 -14.84 3.21 0.47
C GLU A 118 -14.42 3.62 -0.94
N LYS A 119 -14.01 4.90 -1.01
CA LYS A 119 -13.36 5.54 -2.14
C LYS A 119 -11.99 4.91 -2.39
N HIS A 120 -11.80 4.30 -3.55
CA HIS A 120 -10.47 4.11 -4.13
C HIS A 120 -10.41 4.66 -5.56
N GLY A 121 -9.46 5.57 -5.78
CA GLY A 121 -8.82 5.86 -7.06
C GLY A 121 -9.58 6.76 -8.04
N LYS A 122 -9.23 8.06 -8.11
CA LYS A 122 -9.46 8.85 -9.33
C LYS A 122 -8.40 8.48 -10.38
N PRO A 123 -8.75 8.25 -11.65
CA PRO A 123 -7.80 8.32 -12.74
C PRO A 123 -7.59 9.80 -13.12
N SER A 124 -6.33 10.24 -13.14
CA SER A 124 -5.96 11.56 -13.64
C SER A 124 -5.77 11.50 -15.15
N GLU A 125 -6.69 12.10 -15.90
CA GLU A 125 -6.49 12.39 -17.32
C GLU A 125 -6.52 13.89 -17.59
N SER A 126 -5.68 14.25 -18.56
CA SER A 126 -5.04 15.56 -18.72
C SER A 126 -5.78 16.56 -19.60
N ASN A 127 -5.42 17.84 -19.38
CA ASN A 127 -5.36 18.97 -20.33
C ASN A 127 -6.64 19.75 -20.72
N LYS A 128 -6.64 21.06 -20.40
CA LYS A 128 -6.35 22.12 -21.39
C LYS A 128 -6.13 23.51 -20.75
N LYS A 129 -5.22 24.24 -21.38
CA LYS A 129 -4.58 25.50 -20.99
C LYS A 129 -5.49 26.73 -21.14
N LYS A 130 -5.30 27.72 -20.26
CA LYS A 130 -5.28 29.16 -20.61
C LYS A 130 -4.43 29.90 -19.59
N CYS A 131 -3.23 30.36 -19.99
CA CYS A 131 -2.37 31.20 -19.15
C CYS A 131 -2.35 32.59 -19.80
N GLU A 132 -3.05 33.52 -19.17
CA GLU A 132 -3.08 34.93 -19.52
C GLU A 132 -1.85 35.63 -18.93
N LYS A 133 -1.18 36.46 -19.74
CA LYS A 133 0.15 37.00 -19.49
C LYS A 133 0.02 38.42 -18.93
N GLU A 134 -0.15 38.57 -17.62
CA GLU A 134 -0.12 39.90 -16.98
C GLU A 134 1.33 40.30 -16.66
N ARG A 135 1.87 41.26 -17.42
CA ARG A 135 3.19 41.86 -17.18
C ARG A 135 3.08 42.84 -16.02
N LYS A 136 3.65 42.50 -14.86
CA LYS A 136 4.07 43.51 -13.87
C LYS A 136 5.57 43.40 -13.62
N ARG A 137 6.29 44.35 -14.22
CA ARG A 137 7.69 44.66 -13.96
C ARG A 137 7.84 45.14 -12.51
N ARG A 138 8.75 44.54 -11.74
CA ARG A 138 9.48 45.22 -10.66
C ARG A 138 10.93 44.72 -10.63
N PRO A 139 11.93 45.61 -10.66
CA PRO A 139 13.33 45.26 -10.53
C PRO A 139 13.70 45.09 -9.05
N TRP A 140 14.53 44.10 -8.76
CA TRP A 140 15.19 43.95 -7.46
C TRP A 140 16.41 44.87 -7.44
N PHE A 141 16.46 45.75 -6.44
CA PHE A 141 17.70 46.18 -5.81
C PHE A 141 18.16 45.05 -4.88
#